data_AF-A0A7T7HPU8-F1
#
_entry.id   AF-A0A7T7HPU8-F1
#
_cell.length_a   1.000
_cell.length_b   1.000
_cell.length_c   1.000
_cell.angle_alpha   90.00
_cell.angle_beta   90.00
_cell.angle_gamma   90.00
#
_symmetry.space_group_name_H-M   'P 1'
#
loop_
_entity.id
_entity.type
_entity.pdbx_description
1 polymer ?
#
loop_
_entity_poly.entity_id
_entity_poly.type
_entity_poly.pdbx_seq_one_letter_code
_entity_poly.pdbx_strand_id
1 'polypeptide(L)'
;MKGADIIAIIILAAIVIAVCAYLLHWLYRRSTKDISFVRTGFGGEKVVMGGGALVLPILHDLTEVNMNTLRLEIIRAREKSLITKDRMRVELTVEFYVRVHPDNDAVATAARSLGNRTMHAEELKDLIQGRFIDAMGGAAAKMTLEHIHENRMDFVKEVRREVAESLALDGLELESVSLTSLDQTDISLFDPSNTFDAEGLTILTEQIESRKKKRNDIEKDTMIAVRLKNLEAEKRSLEIQRDTEYARLSHEMEVAVQRAQRKTEIASENAAREREIEAVKIKEREAVERARIAMEQELERIEIKRKETLQLEDQMREIAVSAKSKERSEAQAEAEAARARMIEAQERVQTIRDTEIANRQKSIELIEAQKRAESEGTRLRILAEAEKEAAKDRAEAERITVAAMAERYAVEAEGKQKLNEAENLRTDASRRSSLHKSLVENLPAIIRESVKPMEKIEGIKILHVDGLPGFSGGDAGGGRSAAAGGEGGGRDGDGAGQPRDGNLADQVVSSALRYRSQAPFVDQLLNEIGLSGDAVHRTLALQDLSKMVYTTPEQQEADASRKLPGGGAKAPSNPADRH
;
A
#
# COMPACT_ATOMS: atom_id res chain seq x y z
N MET A 1 83.66 -8.24 62.10
CA MET A 1 83.06 -8.72 60.84
C MET A 1 83.94 -8.23 59.70
N LYS A 2 84.38 -9.11 58.81
CA LYS A 2 85.09 -8.75 57.58
C LYS A 2 84.09 -8.09 56.61
N GLY A 3 84.57 -7.31 55.65
CA GLY A 3 83.69 -6.66 54.65
C GLY A 3 82.79 -7.66 53.91
N ALA A 4 83.28 -8.88 53.65
CA ALA A 4 82.53 -9.97 53.06
C ALA A 4 81.32 -10.43 53.91
N ASP A 5 81.45 -10.48 55.23
CA ASP A 5 80.36 -10.90 56.14
C ASP A 5 79.20 -9.89 56.08
N ILE A 6 79.55 -8.59 56.03
CA ILE A 6 78.59 -7.49 55.94
C ILE A 6 77.86 -7.52 54.59
N ILE A 7 78.60 -7.76 53.48
CA ILE A 7 78.02 -7.93 52.15
C ILE A 7 77.08 -9.15 52.11
N ALA A 8 77.47 -10.28 52.71
CA ALA A 8 76.62 -11.47 52.77
C ALA A 8 75.30 -11.23 53.54
N ILE A 9 75.35 -10.51 54.67
CA ILE A 9 74.16 -10.12 55.44
C ILE A 9 73.26 -9.18 54.63
N ILE A 10 73.83 -8.20 53.92
CA ILE A 10 73.06 -7.28 53.05
C ILE A 10 72.39 -8.03 51.90
N ILE A 11 73.09 -8.96 51.24
CA ILE A 11 72.53 -9.79 50.17
C ILE A 11 71.41 -10.69 50.71
N LEU A 12 71.61 -11.33 51.86
CA LEU A 12 70.57 -12.16 52.51
C LEU A 12 69.33 -11.32 52.86
N ALA A 13 69.51 -10.14 53.44
CA ALA A 13 68.43 -9.22 53.76
C ALA A 13 67.68 -8.76 52.49
N ALA A 14 68.40 -8.44 51.42
CA ALA A 14 67.80 -8.07 50.13
C ALA A 14 66.98 -9.22 49.52
N ILE A 15 67.48 -10.47 49.58
CA ILE A 15 66.76 -11.66 49.13
C ILE A 15 65.50 -11.88 49.97
N VAL A 16 65.58 -11.79 51.29
CA VAL A 16 64.42 -11.93 52.18
C VAL A 16 63.37 -10.85 51.88
N ILE A 17 63.78 -9.59 51.71
CA ILE A 17 62.87 -8.50 51.33
C ILE A 17 62.23 -8.76 49.96
N ALA A 18 63.00 -9.25 48.97
CA ALA A 18 62.46 -9.57 47.64
C ALA A 18 61.45 -10.73 47.69
N VAL A 19 61.73 -11.79 48.45
CA VAL A 19 60.80 -12.92 48.65
C VAL A 19 59.55 -12.47 49.41
N CYS A 20 59.69 -11.67 50.46
CA CYS A 20 58.55 -11.10 51.18
C CYS A 20 57.70 -10.18 50.28
N ALA A 21 58.31 -9.33 49.46
CA ALA A 21 57.60 -8.47 48.51
C ALA A 21 56.86 -9.29 47.43
N TYR A 22 57.49 -10.35 46.91
CA TYR A 22 56.87 -11.28 45.97
C TYR A 22 55.67 -12.01 46.58
N LEU A 23 55.83 -12.56 47.80
CA LEU A 23 54.75 -13.21 48.54
C LEU A 23 53.61 -12.23 48.85
N LEU A 24 53.93 -10.98 49.22
CA LEU A 24 52.90 -9.97 49.52
C LEU A 24 52.16 -9.54 48.25
N HIS A 25 52.85 -9.42 47.11
CA HIS A 25 52.21 -9.20 45.80
C HIS A 25 51.30 -10.37 45.39
N TRP A 26 51.68 -11.61 45.72
CA TRP A 26 50.89 -12.81 45.42
C TRP A 26 49.66 -12.97 46.35
N LEU A 27 49.78 -12.65 47.64
CA LEU A 27 48.68 -12.71 48.62
C LEU A 27 47.73 -11.51 48.59
N TYR A 28 48.19 -10.32 48.19
CA TYR A 28 47.41 -9.09 48.35
C TYR A 28 46.50 -8.81 47.16
N ARG A 29 45.24 -9.25 47.26
CA ARG A 29 44.18 -8.84 46.32
C ARG A 29 43.61 -7.48 46.70
N ARG A 30 43.36 -6.65 45.68
CA ARG A 30 42.73 -5.33 45.76
C ARG A 30 41.33 -5.40 45.16
N SER A 31 40.36 -4.85 45.86
CA SER A 31 39.01 -4.54 45.37
C SER A 31 39.05 -3.15 44.74
N THR A 32 38.42 -2.99 43.59
CA THR A 32 38.11 -1.67 43.01
C THR A 32 36.77 -1.18 43.58
N LYS A 33 36.34 0.04 43.25
CA LYS A 33 35.00 0.50 43.65
C LYS A 33 33.89 -0.30 42.95
N ASP A 34 34.19 -0.84 41.78
CA ASP A 34 33.26 -1.51 40.88
C ASP A 34 33.10 -3.00 41.21
N ILE A 35 34.09 -3.59 41.90
CA ILE A 35 34.12 -5.01 42.28
C ILE A 35 34.52 -5.13 43.75
N SER A 36 33.56 -5.57 44.56
CA SER A 36 33.81 -6.03 45.94
C SER A 36 34.16 -7.51 45.91
N PHE A 37 34.84 -8.00 46.95
CA PHE A 37 35.00 -9.45 47.12
C PHE A 37 34.75 -9.88 48.55
N VAL A 38 34.22 -11.09 48.69
CA VAL A 38 34.01 -11.77 49.96
C VAL A 38 35.01 -12.89 50.07
N ARG A 39 35.85 -12.83 51.11
CA ARG A 39 36.88 -13.83 51.40
C ARG A 39 36.35 -14.76 52.48
N THR A 40 36.16 -16.04 52.16
CA THR A 40 35.70 -17.08 53.10
C THR A 40 36.84 -18.05 53.44
N GLY A 41 36.68 -18.90 54.46
CA GLY A 41 37.68 -19.89 54.88
C GLY A 41 38.35 -19.57 56.22
N PHE A 42 39.67 -19.76 56.32
CA PHE A 42 40.42 -19.59 57.58
C PHE A 42 40.28 -18.18 58.15
N GLY A 43 39.85 -18.09 59.42
CA GLY A 43 39.56 -16.80 60.08
C GLY A 43 38.21 -16.18 59.71
N GLY A 44 37.32 -16.92 59.05
CA GLY A 44 35.92 -16.53 58.80
C GLY A 44 35.69 -15.70 57.55
N GLU A 45 34.41 -15.40 57.32
CA GLU A 45 33.94 -14.55 56.22
C GLU A 45 34.37 -13.09 56.46
N LYS A 46 34.97 -12.47 55.44
CA LYS A 46 35.34 -11.06 55.45
C LYS A 46 35.02 -10.40 54.12
N VAL A 47 34.10 -9.44 54.17
CA VAL A 47 33.74 -8.55 53.07
C VAL A 47 34.81 -7.46 52.92
N VAL A 48 35.18 -7.12 51.69
CA VAL A 48 36.12 -6.04 51.38
C VAL A 48 35.59 -5.21 50.21
N MET A 49 35.24 -3.95 50.51
CA MET A 49 34.78 -2.94 49.56
C MET A 49 35.83 -1.84 49.42
N GLY A 50 36.33 -1.59 48.21
CA GLY A 50 37.26 -0.47 47.92
C GLY A 50 38.61 -0.52 48.66
N GLY A 51 39.01 -1.70 49.14
CA GLY A 51 40.22 -1.93 49.92
C GLY A 51 41.06 -3.09 49.38
N GLY A 52 41.88 -3.71 50.24
CA GLY A 52 42.59 -4.93 49.87
C GLY A 52 42.77 -5.86 51.07
N ALA A 53 42.97 -7.14 50.79
CA ALA A 53 43.14 -8.17 51.80
C ALA A 53 44.22 -9.18 51.42
N LEU A 54 44.82 -9.77 52.44
CA LEU A 54 45.66 -10.95 52.29
C LEU A 54 44.77 -12.18 52.11
N VAL A 55 44.85 -12.78 50.93
CA VAL A 55 44.13 -13.97 50.50
C VAL A 55 45.17 -15.08 50.32
N LEU A 56 45.04 -16.16 51.09
CA LEU A 56 45.92 -17.32 51.03
C LEU A 56 45.21 -18.36 50.15
N PRO A 57 45.63 -18.61 48.90
CA PRO A 57 44.84 -19.37 47.92
C PRO A 57 44.64 -20.86 48.27
N ILE A 58 45.22 -21.34 49.36
CA ILE A 58 45.04 -22.71 49.89
C ILE A 58 44.04 -22.73 51.07
N LEU A 59 43.84 -21.60 51.75
CA LEU A 59 43.08 -21.49 53.01
C LEU A 59 41.86 -20.57 52.92
N HIS A 60 41.79 -19.73 51.87
CA HIS A 60 40.70 -18.81 51.62
C HIS A 60 40.15 -19.02 50.21
N ASP A 61 38.82 -19.01 50.09
CA ASP A 61 38.13 -18.85 48.81
C ASP A 61 37.72 -17.38 48.63
N LEU A 62 37.49 -16.96 47.39
CA LEU A 62 37.21 -15.57 47.02
C LEU A 62 36.09 -15.51 46.00
N THR A 63 34.97 -14.93 46.42
CA THR A 63 33.80 -14.68 45.56
C THR A 63 33.77 -13.20 45.19
N GLU A 64 33.75 -12.89 43.90
CA GLU A 64 33.70 -11.52 43.39
C GLU A 64 32.24 -11.09 43.21
N VAL A 65 31.95 -9.85 43.60
CA VAL A 65 30.60 -9.26 43.58
C VAL A 65 30.64 -7.93 42.85
N ASN A 66 29.86 -7.83 41.79
CA ASN A 66 29.72 -6.62 40.98
C ASN A 66 28.92 -5.55 41.75
N MET A 67 29.48 -4.34 41.86
CA MET A 67 28.83 -3.19 42.51
C MET A 67 28.17 -2.24 41.51
N ASN A 68 28.40 -2.41 40.20
CA ASN A 68 27.82 -1.56 39.17
C ASN A 68 26.32 -1.85 38.96
N THR A 69 25.60 -0.83 38.51
CA THR A 69 24.21 -0.97 38.08
C THR A 69 24.11 -1.81 36.79
N LEU A 70 23.36 -2.91 36.89
CA LEU A 70 23.01 -3.79 35.79
C LEU A 70 21.62 -3.45 35.27
N ARG A 71 21.50 -3.31 33.95
CA ARG A 71 20.22 -3.14 33.24
C ARG A 71 19.67 -4.51 32.86
N LEU A 72 18.59 -4.92 33.51
CA LEU A 72 17.93 -6.21 33.27
C LEU A 72 16.60 -5.95 32.55
N GLU A 73 16.56 -6.31 31.26
CA GLU A 73 15.37 -6.14 30.42
C GLU A 73 14.49 -7.40 30.47
N ILE A 74 13.23 -7.23 30.89
CA ILE A 74 12.23 -8.31 30.94
C ILE A 74 11.12 -8.00 29.93
N ILE A 75 10.95 -8.91 28.97
CA ILE A 75 9.96 -8.83 27.91
C ILE A 75 8.87 -9.87 28.18
N ARG A 76 7.62 -9.42 28.18
CA ARG A 76 6.41 -10.24 28.35
C ARG A 76 5.49 -9.98 27.17
N ALA A 77 5.54 -10.85 26.17
CA ALA A 77 4.81 -10.71 24.91
C ALA A 77 4.16 -12.04 24.50
N ARG A 78 3.14 -11.96 23.65
CA ARG A 78 2.37 -13.08 23.08
C ARG A 78 1.84 -14.04 24.14
N GLU A 79 2.18 -15.33 24.05
CA GLU A 79 1.82 -16.35 25.04
C GLU A 79 2.25 -15.97 26.46
N LYS A 80 3.38 -15.26 26.58
CA LYS A 80 3.94 -14.77 27.85
C LYS A 80 3.41 -13.37 28.23
N SER A 81 2.34 -12.85 27.62
CA SER A 81 1.67 -11.63 28.08
C SER A 81 1.26 -11.71 29.56
N LEU A 82 1.02 -10.58 30.20
CA LEU A 82 0.38 -10.53 31.52
C LEU A 82 -1.13 -10.29 31.36
N ILE A 83 -1.91 -10.65 32.38
CA ILE A 83 -3.38 -10.47 32.40
C ILE A 83 -3.70 -9.34 33.39
N THR A 84 -4.44 -8.33 32.93
CA THR A 84 -4.87 -7.20 33.76
C THR A 84 -6.19 -7.50 34.50
N LYS A 85 -6.59 -6.58 35.38
CA LYS A 85 -7.85 -6.66 36.14
C LYS A 85 -9.09 -6.84 35.26
N ASP A 86 -9.10 -6.21 34.09
CA ASP A 86 -10.15 -6.26 33.05
C ASP A 86 -10.01 -7.48 32.10
N ARG A 87 -9.22 -8.49 32.48
CA ARG A 87 -8.96 -9.72 31.71
C ARG A 87 -8.30 -9.50 30.35
N MET A 88 -7.73 -8.32 30.13
CA MET A 88 -7.01 -8.01 28.91
C MET A 88 -5.58 -8.57 29.00
N ARG A 89 -5.15 -9.24 27.94
CA ARG A 89 -3.74 -9.59 27.75
C ARG A 89 -2.95 -8.36 27.31
N VAL A 90 -1.85 -8.10 28.01
CA VAL A 90 -0.97 -6.96 27.76
C VAL A 90 0.46 -7.42 27.49
N GLU A 91 1.06 -6.85 26.46
CA GLU A 91 2.47 -6.98 26.15
C GLU A 91 3.23 -5.83 26.78
N LEU A 92 4.37 -6.13 27.41
CA LEU A 92 5.18 -5.12 28.09
C LEU A 92 6.66 -5.46 28.06
N THR A 93 7.46 -4.41 27.95
CA THR A 93 8.92 -4.45 28.09
C THR A 93 9.29 -3.52 29.23
N VAL A 94 9.87 -4.07 30.29
CA VAL A 94 10.27 -3.33 31.49
C VAL A 94 11.76 -3.53 31.73
N GLU A 95 12.45 -2.42 31.97
CA GLU A 95 13.87 -2.38 32.32
C GLU A 95 14.02 -2.14 33.82
N PHE A 96 14.73 -3.04 34.49
CA PHE A 96 15.08 -2.97 35.90
C PHE A 96 16.56 -2.59 36.03
N TYR A 97 16.85 -1.53 36.77
CA TYR A 97 18.21 -1.12 37.10
C TYR A 97 18.53 -1.59 38.51
N VAL A 98 19.40 -2.60 38.60
CA VAL A 98 19.68 -3.33 39.84
C VAL A 98 21.17 -3.29 40.15
N ARG A 99 21.53 -3.06 41.41
CA ARG A 99 22.91 -3.17 41.90
C ARG A 99 22.93 -3.82 43.28
N VAL A 100 24.09 -4.22 43.76
CA VAL A 100 24.24 -4.66 45.17
C VAL A 100 24.21 -3.44 46.09
N HIS A 101 23.53 -3.54 47.24
CA HIS A 101 23.54 -2.47 48.24
C HIS A 101 24.95 -2.39 48.87
N PRO A 102 25.56 -1.19 49.02
CA PRO A 102 26.94 -1.03 49.49
C PRO A 102 27.07 -1.16 51.02
N ASP A 103 26.61 -2.28 51.56
CA ASP A 103 26.71 -2.65 52.97
C ASP A 103 27.32 -4.05 53.11
N ASN A 104 27.99 -4.31 54.23
CA ASN A 104 28.70 -5.56 54.46
C ASN A 104 27.75 -6.76 54.43
N ASP A 105 26.60 -6.66 55.11
CA ASP A 105 25.64 -7.76 55.21
C ASP A 105 24.96 -8.03 53.86
N ALA A 106 24.71 -6.99 53.07
CA ALA A 106 24.17 -7.11 51.71
C ALA A 106 25.18 -7.76 50.74
N VAL A 107 26.43 -7.33 50.74
CA VAL A 107 27.49 -7.90 49.89
C VAL A 107 27.81 -9.35 50.29
N ALA A 108 27.81 -9.68 51.59
CA ALA A 108 27.93 -11.05 52.09
C ALA A 108 26.77 -11.94 51.61
N THR A 109 25.54 -11.43 51.68
CA THR A 109 24.35 -12.15 51.21
C THR A 109 24.39 -12.37 49.70
N ALA A 110 24.71 -11.33 48.92
CA ALA A 110 24.85 -11.41 47.47
C ALA A 110 25.95 -12.38 47.02
N ALA A 111 27.11 -12.40 47.71
CA ALA A 111 28.17 -13.37 47.45
C ALA A 111 27.70 -14.83 47.70
N ARG A 112 26.79 -15.03 48.65
CA ARG A 112 26.28 -16.34 49.04
C ARG A 112 25.13 -16.85 48.15
N SER A 113 24.22 -15.98 47.72
CA SER A 113 23.05 -16.33 46.92
C SER A 113 23.29 -16.24 45.40
N LEU A 114 24.06 -15.25 44.96
CA LEU A 114 24.32 -14.96 43.54
C LEU A 114 25.77 -15.32 43.15
N GLY A 115 26.72 -15.03 44.04
CA GLY A 115 28.15 -15.20 43.82
C GLY A 115 28.63 -14.51 42.54
N ASN A 116 29.48 -15.20 41.78
CA ASN A 116 30.06 -14.68 40.54
C ASN A 116 29.03 -14.36 39.44
N ARG A 117 27.77 -14.83 39.55
CA ARG A 117 26.69 -14.50 38.59
C ARG A 117 26.39 -13.00 38.55
N THR A 118 26.73 -12.25 39.60
CA THR A 118 26.65 -10.78 39.62
C THR A 118 27.54 -10.12 38.55
N MET A 119 28.56 -10.80 38.04
CA MET A 119 29.40 -10.33 36.95
C MET A 119 28.75 -10.52 35.56
N HIS A 120 27.67 -11.30 35.46
CA HIS A 120 27.02 -11.69 34.22
C HIS A 120 25.52 -11.36 34.25
N ALA A 121 25.13 -10.26 33.59
CA ALA A 121 23.76 -9.74 33.61
C ALA A 121 22.70 -10.78 33.19
N GLU A 122 23.03 -11.68 32.26
CA GLU A 122 22.12 -12.72 31.76
C GLU A 122 21.93 -13.86 32.77
N GLU A 123 23.01 -14.34 33.41
CA GLU A 123 22.93 -15.34 34.50
C GLU A 123 22.19 -14.79 35.73
N LEU A 124 22.39 -13.51 36.06
CA LEU A 124 21.65 -12.83 37.11
C LEU A 124 20.16 -12.73 36.75
N LYS A 125 19.85 -12.26 35.53
CA LYS A 125 18.48 -12.18 35.00
C LYS A 125 17.78 -13.54 35.10
N ASP A 126 18.41 -14.63 34.66
CA ASP A 126 17.78 -15.93 34.68
C ASP A 126 17.43 -16.43 36.09
N LEU A 127 18.24 -16.07 37.09
CA LEU A 127 18.01 -16.42 38.49
C LEU A 127 16.86 -15.62 39.13
N ILE A 128 16.74 -14.33 38.83
CA ILE A 128 15.78 -13.43 39.52
C ILE A 128 14.56 -13.02 38.68
N GLN A 129 14.52 -13.32 37.38
CA GLN A 129 13.41 -12.94 36.47
C GLN A 129 12.04 -13.41 36.96
N GLY A 130 11.95 -14.57 37.62
CA GLY A 130 10.70 -15.08 38.19
C GLY A 130 10.06 -14.09 39.17
N ARG A 131 10.88 -13.44 40.01
CA ARG A 131 10.43 -12.44 41.00
C ARG A 131 9.94 -11.15 40.32
N PHE A 132 10.59 -10.73 39.23
CA PHE A 132 10.11 -9.59 38.43
C PHE A 132 8.79 -9.90 37.72
N ILE A 133 8.65 -11.11 37.19
CA ILE A 133 7.42 -11.56 36.50
C ILE A 133 6.25 -11.62 37.49
N ASP A 134 6.48 -12.16 38.69
CA ASP A 134 5.48 -12.24 39.76
C ASP A 134 5.01 -10.84 40.17
N ALA A 135 5.94 -9.93 40.51
CA ALA A 135 5.62 -8.55 40.89
C ALA A 135 4.91 -7.74 39.78
N MET A 136 5.31 -7.90 38.52
CA MET A 136 4.60 -7.29 37.39
C MET A 136 3.21 -7.90 37.20
N GLY A 137 3.04 -9.20 37.41
CA GLY A 137 1.75 -9.89 37.37
C GLY A 137 0.82 -9.43 38.49
N GLY A 138 1.32 -9.34 39.72
CA GLY A 138 0.61 -8.84 40.88
C GLY A 138 0.17 -7.38 40.73
N ALA A 139 1.02 -6.52 40.16
CA ALA A 139 0.66 -5.14 39.82
C ALA A 139 -0.38 -5.06 38.67
N ALA A 140 -0.18 -5.81 37.58
CA ALA A 140 -1.09 -5.81 36.43
C ALA A 140 -2.50 -6.31 36.81
N ALA A 141 -2.60 -7.36 37.63
CA ALA A 141 -3.88 -7.91 38.08
C ALA A 141 -4.71 -6.93 38.95
N LYS A 142 -4.09 -5.90 39.53
CA LYS A 142 -4.76 -4.85 40.33
C LYS A 142 -5.31 -3.70 39.48
N MET A 143 -4.80 -3.52 38.26
CA MET A 143 -5.05 -2.35 37.39
C MET A 143 -5.71 -2.75 36.06
N THR A 144 -6.45 -1.85 35.41
CA THR A 144 -6.96 -2.09 34.05
C THR A 144 -5.93 -1.68 33.00
N LEU A 145 -6.01 -2.23 31.78
CA LEU A 145 -5.12 -1.85 30.68
C LEU A 145 -5.12 -0.33 30.44
N GLU A 146 -6.31 0.28 30.41
CA GLU A 146 -6.48 1.74 30.26
C GLU A 146 -5.76 2.53 31.38
N HIS A 147 -5.90 2.09 32.63
CA HIS A 147 -5.24 2.73 33.76
C HIS A 147 -3.71 2.61 33.72
N ILE A 148 -3.15 1.46 33.30
CA ILE A 148 -1.70 1.29 33.12
C ILE A 148 -1.21 2.19 31.97
N HIS A 149 -1.99 2.35 30.90
CA HIS A 149 -1.62 3.20 29.76
C HIS A 149 -1.60 4.70 30.12
N GLU A 150 -2.61 5.18 30.83
CA GLU A 150 -2.72 6.58 31.28
C GLU A 150 -1.80 6.91 32.47
N ASN A 151 -1.77 6.06 33.49
CA ASN A 151 -1.09 6.29 34.78
C ASN A 151 0.11 5.35 34.97
N ARG A 152 0.98 5.26 33.96
CA ARG A 152 2.18 4.40 33.93
C ARG A 152 3.03 4.47 35.21
N MET A 153 3.09 5.65 35.84
CA MET A 153 3.84 5.88 37.08
C MET A 153 3.31 5.08 38.28
N ASP A 154 2.00 4.86 38.38
CA ASP A 154 1.41 4.12 39.50
C ASP A 154 1.70 2.61 39.38
N PHE A 155 1.63 2.07 38.16
CA PHE A 155 2.09 0.70 37.87
C PHE A 155 3.58 0.52 38.22
N VAL A 156 4.45 1.41 37.73
CA VAL A 156 5.89 1.38 38.01
C VAL A 156 6.17 1.49 39.52
N LYS A 157 5.41 2.30 40.26
CA LYS A 157 5.54 2.46 41.72
C LYS A 157 5.12 1.21 42.49
N GLU A 158 4.04 0.54 42.08
CA GLU A 158 3.59 -0.72 42.68
C GLU A 158 4.60 -1.84 42.44
N VAL A 159 5.05 -2.01 41.19
CA VAL A 159 6.11 -2.96 40.81
C VAL A 159 7.40 -2.68 41.58
N ARG A 160 7.82 -1.41 41.69
CA ARG A 160 9.03 -1.04 42.45
C ARG A 160 8.95 -1.48 43.91
N ARG A 161 7.80 -1.32 44.58
CA ARG A 161 7.63 -1.73 45.99
C ARG A 161 7.81 -3.24 46.15
N GLU A 162 7.07 -4.00 45.35
CA GLU A 162 7.01 -5.46 45.43
C GLU A 162 8.36 -6.11 45.05
N VAL A 163 9.04 -5.57 44.03
CA VAL A 163 10.39 -6.02 43.65
C VAL A 163 11.45 -5.64 44.68
N ALA A 164 11.40 -4.43 45.26
CA ALA A 164 12.41 -4.00 46.24
C ALA A 164 12.41 -4.88 47.50
N GLU A 165 11.23 -5.28 47.99
CA GLU A 165 11.10 -6.22 49.11
C GLU A 165 11.71 -7.59 48.78
N SER A 166 11.50 -8.09 47.56
CA SER A 166 12.03 -9.39 47.11
C SER A 166 13.55 -9.36 46.87
N LEU A 167 14.10 -8.28 46.29
CA LEU A 167 15.53 -8.17 45.98
C LEU A 167 16.41 -7.99 47.23
N ALA A 168 15.89 -7.32 48.26
CA ALA A 168 16.61 -7.10 49.52
C ALA A 168 17.06 -8.41 50.18
N LEU A 169 16.31 -9.51 49.99
CA LEU A 169 16.64 -10.85 50.49
C LEU A 169 17.94 -11.43 49.90
N ASP A 170 18.34 -10.99 48.70
CA ASP A 170 19.59 -11.42 48.06
C ASP A 170 20.71 -10.37 48.20
N GLY A 171 20.51 -9.29 48.98
CA GLY A 171 21.44 -8.16 49.07
C GLY A 171 21.41 -7.19 47.88
N LEU A 172 20.41 -7.31 47.00
CA LEU A 172 20.22 -6.46 45.83
C LEU A 172 19.33 -5.25 46.15
N GLU A 173 19.66 -4.11 45.54
CA GLU A 173 18.91 -2.86 45.60
C GLU A 173 18.36 -2.52 44.21
N LEU A 174 17.09 -2.12 44.16
CA LEU A 174 16.42 -1.62 42.96
C LEU A 174 16.60 -0.10 42.84
N GLU A 175 17.51 0.32 41.97
CA GLU A 175 17.79 1.73 41.73
C GLU A 175 16.60 2.41 41.03
N SER A 176 16.13 1.85 39.92
CA SER A 176 14.95 2.32 39.20
C SER A 176 14.30 1.25 38.33
N VAL A 177 13.08 1.53 37.89
CA VAL A 177 12.27 0.70 36.98
C VAL A 177 11.74 1.61 35.88
N SER A 178 11.83 1.18 34.63
CA SER A 178 11.31 1.89 33.46
C SER A 178 10.40 0.99 32.63
N LEU A 179 9.19 1.46 32.30
CA LEU A 179 8.27 0.79 31.39
C LEU A 179 8.52 1.31 29.97
N THR A 180 9.27 0.54 29.17
CA THR A 180 9.70 0.94 27.81
C THR A 180 8.58 0.81 26.78
N SER A 181 7.86 -0.32 26.77
CA SER A 181 6.66 -0.51 25.91
C SER A 181 5.51 -1.11 26.70
N LEU A 182 4.29 -0.79 26.27
CA LEU A 182 3.02 -1.32 26.76
C LEU A 182 2.01 -1.31 25.62
N ASP A 183 1.60 -2.49 25.19
CA ASP A 183 0.68 -2.69 24.08
C ASP A 183 -0.38 -3.75 24.45
N GLN A 184 -1.53 -3.73 23.78
CA GLN A 184 -2.52 -4.79 23.92
C GLN A 184 -2.08 -6.00 23.09
N THR A 185 -2.17 -7.22 23.63
CA THR A 185 -1.93 -8.44 22.86
C THR A 185 -2.98 -8.61 21.75
N ASP A 186 -2.56 -9.10 20.58
CA ASP A 186 -3.44 -9.37 19.44
C ASP A 186 -4.59 -10.33 19.80
N ILE A 187 -5.79 -10.04 19.26
CA ILE A 187 -7.01 -10.83 19.50
C ILE A 187 -6.89 -12.30 19.07
N SER A 188 -5.99 -12.61 18.12
CA SER A 188 -5.72 -13.98 17.66
C SER A 188 -4.97 -14.86 18.67
N LEU A 189 -4.40 -14.26 19.72
CA LEU A 189 -3.66 -14.96 20.78
C LEU A 189 -4.52 -15.20 22.04
N PHE A 190 -5.81 -14.81 22.01
CA PHE A 190 -6.78 -15.14 23.05
C PHE A 190 -7.36 -16.52 22.76
N ASP A 191 -7.28 -17.44 23.72
CA ASP A 191 -7.84 -18.79 23.59
C ASP A 191 -9.31 -18.82 24.09
N PRO A 192 -10.32 -19.07 23.22
CA PRO A 192 -11.72 -19.14 23.65
C PRO A 192 -12.04 -20.30 24.59
N SER A 193 -11.14 -21.28 24.74
CA SER A 193 -11.28 -22.37 25.71
C SER A 193 -10.76 -22.02 27.11
N ASN A 194 -9.93 -20.97 27.23
CA ASN A 194 -9.44 -20.47 28.50
C ASN A 194 -10.46 -19.49 29.12
N THR A 195 -10.83 -19.71 30.39
CA THR A 195 -11.85 -18.90 31.07
C THR A 195 -11.52 -17.40 31.13
N PHE A 196 -10.25 -17.04 31.32
CA PHE A 196 -9.84 -15.63 31.42
C PHE A 196 -9.79 -14.96 30.06
N ASP A 197 -9.22 -15.64 29.05
CA ASP A 197 -9.13 -15.11 27.70
C ASP A 197 -10.53 -15.02 27.05
N ALA A 198 -11.45 -15.95 27.35
CA ALA A 198 -12.85 -15.88 26.91
C ALA A 198 -13.63 -14.71 27.55
N GLU A 199 -13.41 -14.43 28.85
CA GLU A 199 -13.98 -13.25 29.53
C GLU A 199 -13.45 -11.95 28.90
N GLY A 200 -12.14 -11.83 28.70
CA GLY A 200 -11.52 -10.68 28.03
C GLY A 200 -11.98 -10.50 26.58
N LEU A 201 -12.07 -11.59 25.81
CA LEU A 201 -12.56 -11.58 24.43
C LEU A 201 -14.03 -11.11 24.35
N THR A 202 -14.86 -11.47 25.33
CA THR A 202 -16.26 -11.02 25.43
C THR A 202 -16.33 -9.51 25.65
N ILE A 203 -15.58 -9.00 26.63
CA ILE A 203 -15.50 -7.55 26.94
C ILE A 203 -14.97 -6.76 25.74
N LEU A 204 -13.89 -7.24 25.11
CA LEU A 204 -13.29 -6.62 23.93
C LEU A 204 -14.28 -6.58 22.75
N THR A 205 -15.00 -7.68 22.51
CA THR A 205 -16.01 -7.78 21.44
C THR A 205 -17.18 -6.82 21.68
N GLU A 206 -17.69 -6.74 22.91
CA GLU A 206 -18.76 -5.79 23.27
C GLU A 206 -18.31 -4.33 23.06
N GLN A 207 -17.10 -3.99 23.51
CA GLN A 207 -16.53 -2.65 23.29
C GLN A 207 -16.34 -2.34 21.79
N ILE A 208 -15.86 -3.29 20.99
CA ILE A 208 -15.66 -3.12 19.55
C ILE A 208 -16.99 -2.89 18.85
N GLU A 209 -18.01 -3.73 19.08
CA GLU A 209 -19.32 -3.57 18.44
C GLU A 209 -20.05 -2.31 18.94
N SER A 210 -19.91 -1.94 20.22
CA SER A 210 -20.42 -0.66 20.75
C SER A 210 -19.76 0.55 20.07
N ARG A 211 -18.42 0.58 19.95
CA ARG A 211 -17.68 1.64 19.24
C ARG A 211 -18.01 1.67 17.75
N LYS A 212 -18.18 0.50 17.11
CA LYS A 212 -18.55 0.36 15.69
C LYS A 212 -19.98 0.83 15.42
N LYS A 213 -20.94 0.53 16.30
CA LYS A 213 -22.29 1.08 16.26
C LYS A 213 -22.26 2.61 16.39
N LYS A 214 -21.61 3.14 17.43
CA LYS A 214 -21.48 4.59 17.65
C LYS A 214 -20.87 5.32 16.44
N ARG A 215 -19.83 4.73 15.81
CA ARG A 215 -19.26 5.23 14.56
C ARG A 215 -20.27 5.21 13.41
N ASN A 216 -21.02 4.13 13.24
CA ASN A 216 -22.03 4.05 12.18
C ASN A 216 -23.17 5.05 12.39
N ASP A 217 -23.66 5.20 13.63
CA ASP A 217 -24.68 6.18 14.00
C ASP A 217 -24.19 7.60 13.62
N ILE A 218 -22.96 7.97 13.98
CA ILE A 218 -22.33 9.25 13.60
C ILE A 218 -22.21 9.40 12.07
N GLU A 219 -21.80 8.36 11.34
CA GLU A 219 -21.72 8.38 9.87
C GLU A 219 -23.10 8.58 9.21
N LYS A 220 -24.16 7.94 9.74
CA LYS A 220 -25.54 8.09 9.23
C LYS A 220 -26.11 9.46 9.55
N ASP A 221 -25.96 9.95 10.79
CA ASP A 221 -26.42 11.27 11.19
C ASP A 221 -25.71 12.37 10.39
N THR A 222 -24.40 12.24 10.19
CA THR A 222 -23.63 13.15 9.33
C THR A 222 -24.12 13.10 7.88
N MET A 223 -24.38 11.91 7.33
CA MET A 223 -24.92 11.76 5.98
C MET A 223 -26.32 12.38 5.82
N ILE A 224 -27.19 12.25 6.83
CA ILE A 224 -28.52 12.87 6.85
C ILE A 224 -28.37 14.39 6.94
N ALA A 225 -27.54 14.91 7.85
CA ALA A 225 -27.30 16.34 8.00
C ALA A 225 -26.75 17.00 6.72
N VAL A 226 -25.81 16.33 6.03
CA VAL A 226 -25.29 16.79 4.73
C VAL A 226 -26.39 16.77 3.67
N ARG A 227 -27.20 15.71 3.56
CA ARG A 227 -28.32 15.66 2.61
C ARG A 227 -29.38 16.74 2.87
N LEU A 228 -29.71 16.99 4.14
CA LEU A 228 -30.65 18.05 4.52
C LEU A 228 -30.12 19.43 4.14
N LYS A 229 -28.84 19.73 4.40
CA LYS A 229 -28.21 20.98 3.96
C LYS A 229 -28.16 21.12 2.44
N ASN A 230 -27.88 20.04 1.71
CA ASN A 230 -27.89 20.07 0.24
C ASN A 230 -29.30 20.34 -0.30
N LEU A 231 -30.33 19.70 0.26
CA LEU A 231 -31.73 19.95 -0.10
C LEU A 231 -32.18 21.39 0.25
N GLU A 232 -31.73 21.93 1.38
CA GLU A 232 -31.99 23.32 1.76
C GLU A 232 -31.30 24.30 0.80
N ALA A 233 -30.03 24.04 0.44
CA ALA A 233 -29.28 24.83 -0.53
C ALA A 233 -29.92 24.77 -1.93
N GLU A 234 -30.44 23.62 -2.35
CA GLU A 234 -31.16 23.44 -3.62
C GLU A 234 -32.51 24.19 -3.63
N LYS A 235 -33.31 24.09 -2.57
CA LYS A 235 -34.53 24.90 -2.43
C LYS A 235 -34.22 26.39 -2.50
N ARG A 236 -33.19 26.84 -1.79
CA ARG A 236 -32.78 28.24 -1.76
C ARG A 236 -32.21 28.71 -3.11
N SER A 237 -31.54 27.85 -3.87
CA SER A 237 -31.08 28.19 -5.22
C SER A 237 -32.26 28.32 -6.20
N LEU A 238 -33.28 27.47 -6.10
CA LEU A 238 -34.52 27.56 -6.87
C LEU A 238 -35.34 28.81 -6.52
N GLU A 239 -35.41 29.20 -5.24
CA GLU A 239 -36.01 30.46 -4.80
C GLU A 239 -35.26 31.67 -5.39
N ILE A 240 -33.92 31.68 -5.32
CA ILE A 240 -33.09 32.74 -5.93
C ILE A 240 -33.28 32.80 -7.45
N GLN A 241 -33.35 31.66 -8.15
CA GLN A 241 -33.62 31.61 -9.59
C GLN A 241 -34.99 32.20 -9.92
N ARG A 242 -36.03 31.78 -9.20
CA ARG A 242 -37.39 32.32 -9.35
C ARG A 242 -37.42 33.83 -9.16
N ASP A 243 -36.79 34.34 -8.10
CA ASP A 243 -36.78 35.76 -7.77
C ASP A 243 -35.93 36.58 -8.75
N THR A 244 -34.86 35.99 -9.30
CA THR A 244 -34.05 36.58 -10.37
C THR A 244 -34.84 36.71 -11.67
N GLU A 245 -35.61 35.69 -12.05
CA GLU A 245 -36.47 35.74 -13.23
C GLU A 245 -37.65 36.71 -13.06
N TYR A 246 -38.26 36.79 -11.87
CA TYR A 246 -39.23 37.85 -11.57
C TYR A 246 -38.62 39.24 -11.67
N ALA A 247 -37.41 39.45 -11.13
CA ALA A 247 -36.71 40.74 -11.21
C ALA A 247 -36.38 41.11 -12.68
N ARG A 248 -35.93 40.15 -13.49
CA ARG A 248 -35.72 40.33 -14.94
C ARG A 248 -37.01 40.74 -15.64
N LEU A 249 -38.09 39.98 -15.48
CA LEU A 249 -39.38 40.27 -16.12
C LEU A 249 -39.92 41.63 -15.70
N SER A 250 -39.82 42.00 -14.42
CA SER A 250 -40.24 43.34 -13.96
C SER A 250 -39.41 44.46 -14.59
N HIS A 251 -38.10 44.25 -14.73
CA HIS A 251 -37.21 45.24 -15.36
C HIS A 251 -37.44 45.34 -16.87
N GLU A 252 -37.67 44.23 -17.57
CA GLU A 252 -38.04 44.24 -18.99
C GLU A 252 -39.38 44.94 -19.22
N MET A 253 -40.38 44.71 -18.37
CA MET A 253 -41.66 45.43 -18.40
C MET A 253 -41.47 46.93 -18.18
N GLU A 254 -40.67 47.34 -17.18
CA GLU A 254 -40.38 48.75 -16.91
C GLU A 254 -39.66 49.41 -18.11
N VAL A 255 -38.64 48.76 -18.66
CA VAL A 255 -37.92 49.22 -19.86
C VAL A 255 -38.84 49.28 -21.07
N ALA A 256 -39.77 48.34 -21.23
CA ALA A 256 -40.76 48.36 -22.31
C ALA A 256 -41.74 49.53 -22.17
N VAL A 257 -42.25 49.81 -20.95
CA VAL A 257 -43.10 50.96 -20.66
C VAL A 257 -42.36 52.27 -20.91
N GLN A 258 -41.13 52.42 -20.42
CA GLN A 258 -40.29 53.60 -20.64
C GLN A 258 -40.00 53.84 -22.13
N ARG A 259 -39.69 52.77 -22.89
CA ARG A 259 -39.52 52.84 -24.35
C ARG A 259 -40.81 53.24 -25.08
N ALA A 260 -41.96 52.71 -24.66
CA ALA A 260 -43.26 53.05 -25.23
C ALA A 260 -43.65 54.52 -24.94
N GLN A 261 -43.39 55.01 -23.72
CA GLN A 261 -43.58 56.40 -23.34
C GLN A 261 -42.71 57.34 -24.20
N ARG A 262 -41.39 57.13 -24.23
CA ARG A 262 -40.49 57.93 -25.10
C ARG A 262 -40.89 57.86 -26.58
N LYS A 263 -41.30 56.71 -27.09
CA LYS A 263 -41.73 56.57 -28.49
C LYS A 263 -42.97 57.41 -28.79
N THR A 264 -43.94 57.42 -27.87
CA THR A 264 -45.15 58.27 -27.96
C THR A 264 -44.80 59.75 -27.87
N GLU A 265 -43.92 60.13 -26.95
CA GLU A 265 -43.43 61.50 -26.77
C GLU A 265 -42.74 62.02 -28.05
N ILE A 266 -41.75 61.29 -28.57
CA ILE A 266 -41.04 61.61 -29.82
C ILE A 266 -42.01 61.69 -31.01
N ALA A 267 -42.99 60.77 -31.10
CA ALA A 267 -44.00 60.80 -32.16
C ALA A 267 -44.89 62.05 -32.06
N SER A 268 -45.25 62.46 -30.85
CA SER A 268 -46.05 63.67 -30.62
C SER A 268 -45.27 64.96 -30.91
N GLU A 269 -43.98 65.02 -30.56
CA GLU A 269 -43.10 66.15 -30.84
C GLU A 269 -42.83 66.29 -32.35
N ASN A 270 -42.54 65.17 -33.03
CA ASN A 270 -42.37 65.16 -34.48
C ASN A 270 -43.66 65.59 -35.20
N ALA A 271 -44.83 65.09 -34.78
CA ALA A 271 -46.11 65.49 -35.35
C ALA A 271 -46.45 66.98 -35.09
N ALA A 272 -45.99 67.54 -33.97
CA ALA A 272 -46.12 68.98 -33.70
C ALA A 272 -45.22 69.80 -34.65
N ARG A 273 -43.93 69.45 -34.76
CA ARG A 273 -42.99 70.11 -35.68
C ARG A 273 -43.41 70.01 -37.15
N GLU A 274 -43.96 68.87 -37.56
CA GLU A 274 -44.42 68.69 -38.94
C GLU A 274 -45.62 69.59 -39.27
N ARG A 275 -46.57 69.76 -38.33
CA ARG A 275 -47.66 70.74 -38.45
C ARG A 275 -47.16 72.18 -38.48
N GLU A 276 -46.14 72.53 -37.70
CA GLU A 276 -45.53 73.86 -37.73
C GLU A 276 -44.89 74.14 -39.10
N ILE A 277 -44.11 73.19 -39.64
CA ILE A 277 -43.50 73.28 -40.97
C ILE A 277 -44.57 73.38 -42.06
N GLU A 278 -45.65 72.60 -41.98
CA GLU A 278 -46.75 72.66 -42.95
C GLU A 278 -47.50 74.00 -42.88
N ALA A 279 -47.77 74.52 -41.67
CA ALA A 279 -48.40 75.83 -41.49
C ALA A 279 -47.54 76.99 -42.05
N VAL A 280 -46.20 76.90 -41.96
CA VAL A 280 -45.29 77.87 -42.62
C VAL A 280 -45.40 77.75 -44.14
N LYS A 281 -45.30 76.53 -44.70
CA LYS A 281 -45.42 76.30 -46.15
C LYS A 281 -46.77 76.74 -46.72
N ILE A 282 -47.86 76.59 -45.97
CA ILE A 282 -49.19 77.08 -46.37
C ILE A 282 -49.20 78.61 -46.43
N LYS A 283 -48.67 79.30 -45.41
CA LYS A 283 -48.56 80.78 -45.42
C LYS A 283 -47.70 81.30 -46.57
N GLU A 284 -46.59 80.63 -46.89
CA GLU A 284 -45.76 80.97 -48.05
C GLU A 284 -46.52 80.80 -49.37
N ARG A 285 -47.24 79.66 -49.54
CA ARG A 285 -48.07 79.42 -50.73
C ARG A 285 -49.21 80.44 -50.86
N GLU A 286 -49.90 80.77 -49.78
CA GLU A 286 -50.94 81.81 -49.78
C GLU A 286 -50.39 83.19 -50.17
N ALA A 287 -49.18 83.54 -49.73
CA ALA A 287 -48.53 84.79 -50.11
C ALA A 287 -48.19 84.82 -51.61
N VAL A 288 -47.67 83.72 -52.15
CA VAL A 288 -47.35 83.57 -53.59
C VAL A 288 -48.62 83.62 -54.44
N GLU A 289 -49.68 82.89 -54.08
CA GLU A 289 -50.93 82.91 -54.84
C GLU A 289 -51.65 84.27 -54.76
N ARG A 290 -51.63 84.97 -53.62
CA ARG A 290 -52.14 86.36 -53.55
C ARG A 290 -51.37 87.32 -54.44
N ALA A 291 -50.04 87.19 -54.52
CA ALA A 291 -49.21 87.99 -55.42
C ALA A 291 -49.50 87.66 -56.90
N ARG A 292 -49.70 86.38 -57.22
CA ARG A 292 -50.06 85.91 -58.56
C ARG A 292 -51.42 86.44 -59.01
N ILE A 293 -52.46 86.31 -58.19
CA ILE A 293 -53.82 86.80 -58.49
C ILE A 293 -53.83 88.31 -58.70
N ALA A 294 -53.08 89.08 -57.88
CA ALA A 294 -52.96 90.52 -58.06
C ALA A 294 -52.27 90.90 -59.39
N MET A 295 -51.27 90.12 -59.82
CA MET A 295 -50.60 90.30 -61.11
C MET A 295 -51.50 89.92 -62.29
N GLU A 296 -52.28 88.84 -62.17
CA GLU A 296 -53.22 88.35 -63.19
C GLU A 296 -54.37 89.34 -63.44
N GLN A 297 -54.95 89.91 -62.37
CA GLN A 297 -55.99 90.95 -62.50
C GLN A 297 -55.49 92.23 -63.17
N GLU A 298 -54.21 92.60 -62.98
CA GLU A 298 -53.64 93.77 -63.65
C GLU A 298 -53.29 93.46 -65.12
N LEU A 299 -52.89 92.23 -65.43
CA LEU A 299 -52.69 91.76 -66.80
C LEU A 299 -54.02 91.70 -67.58
N GLU A 300 -55.12 91.21 -67.00
CA GLU A 300 -56.44 91.21 -67.67
C GLU A 300 -56.89 92.64 -68.04
N ARG A 301 -56.69 93.62 -67.15
CA ARG A 301 -56.99 95.04 -67.43
C ARG A 301 -56.18 95.62 -68.59
N ILE A 302 -54.94 95.16 -68.76
CA ILE A 302 -54.07 95.55 -69.88
C ILE A 302 -54.48 94.80 -71.16
N GLU A 303 -54.82 93.52 -71.08
CA GLU A 303 -55.25 92.72 -72.24
C GLU A 303 -56.58 93.18 -72.83
N ILE A 304 -57.57 93.55 -72.01
CA ILE A 304 -58.87 94.04 -72.49
C ILE A 304 -58.67 95.28 -73.37
N LYS A 305 -57.88 96.26 -72.90
CA LYS A 305 -57.53 97.46 -73.68
C LYS A 305 -56.74 97.15 -74.95
N ARG A 306 -55.95 96.07 -74.96
CA ARG A 306 -55.14 95.66 -76.11
C ARG A 306 -55.95 94.91 -77.17
N LYS A 307 -56.95 94.13 -76.74
CA LYS A 307 -57.85 93.36 -77.63
C LYS A 307 -58.78 94.28 -78.44
N GLU A 308 -59.25 95.38 -77.84
CA GLU A 308 -60.05 96.40 -78.57
C GLU A 308 -59.25 97.11 -79.67
N THR A 309 -57.93 97.29 -79.51
CA THR A 309 -57.08 97.93 -80.52
C THR A 309 -56.58 96.99 -81.62
N LEU A 310 -56.36 95.69 -81.32
CA LEU A 310 -55.75 94.74 -82.26
C LEU A 310 -56.74 94.10 -83.25
N GLN A 311 -58.04 94.03 -82.91
CA GLN A 311 -59.07 93.48 -83.80
C GLN A 311 -59.25 94.23 -85.13
N LEU A 312 -58.65 95.43 -85.28
CA LEU A 312 -58.68 96.23 -86.51
C LEU A 312 -57.44 96.06 -87.41
N GLU A 313 -56.33 95.51 -86.93
CA GLU A 313 -55.09 95.34 -87.72
C GLU A 313 -54.76 93.87 -88.05
N ASP A 314 -55.16 92.90 -87.22
CA ASP A 314 -54.77 91.48 -87.38
C ASP A 314 -55.43 90.76 -88.58
N GLN A 315 -56.38 91.37 -89.30
CA GLN A 315 -56.91 90.80 -90.55
C GLN A 315 -55.98 90.96 -91.77
N MET A 316 -54.86 91.69 -91.67
CA MET A 316 -54.00 92.00 -92.83
C MET A 316 -52.54 91.51 -92.73
N ARG A 317 -52.17 90.67 -91.75
CA ARG A 317 -50.78 90.19 -91.64
C ARG A 317 -50.61 88.68 -91.41
N GLU A 318 -51.38 87.95 -92.20
CA GLU A 318 -50.86 86.95 -93.15
C GLU A 318 -49.51 86.26 -92.83
N ILE A 319 -49.55 84.94 -92.63
CA ILE A 319 -48.81 83.92 -93.41
C ILE A 319 -47.42 84.36 -93.96
N ALA A 320 -46.51 84.81 -93.09
CA ALA A 320 -45.19 85.31 -93.52
C ALA A 320 -43.97 84.82 -92.72
N VAL A 321 -44.13 83.95 -91.71
CA VAL A 321 -42.98 83.36 -90.97
C VAL A 321 -43.04 81.84 -90.94
N SER A 322 -42.95 81.27 -92.14
CA SER A 322 -42.42 79.92 -92.36
C SER A 322 -40.95 79.78 -91.90
N ALA A 323 -40.51 78.52 -91.87
CA ALA A 323 -39.13 78.06 -92.09
C ALA A 323 -38.16 77.84 -90.89
N LYS A 324 -38.28 78.47 -89.72
CA LYS A 324 -37.26 78.30 -88.64
C LYS A 324 -37.44 77.08 -87.73
N SER A 325 -37.71 75.90 -88.31
CA SER A 325 -37.90 74.63 -87.57
C SER A 325 -36.88 73.53 -87.91
N LYS A 326 -35.97 73.73 -88.87
CA LYS A 326 -35.02 72.69 -89.32
C LYS A 326 -33.68 72.62 -88.55
N GLU A 327 -33.36 73.63 -87.75
CA GLU A 327 -32.04 73.80 -87.13
C GLU A 327 -31.81 72.97 -85.85
N ARG A 328 -32.84 72.25 -85.35
CA ARG A 328 -32.76 71.50 -84.08
C ARG A 328 -32.10 70.12 -84.16
N SER A 329 -31.90 69.55 -85.35
CA SER A 329 -31.62 68.11 -85.48
C SER A 329 -30.15 67.72 -85.30
N GLU A 330 -29.21 68.67 -85.28
CA GLU A 330 -27.77 68.38 -85.27
C GLU A 330 -27.19 68.31 -83.84
N ALA A 331 -27.79 69.03 -82.88
CA ALA A 331 -27.32 69.07 -81.48
C ALA A 331 -27.56 67.77 -80.68
N GLN A 332 -28.18 66.75 -81.28
CA GLN A 332 -28.61 65.54 -80.57
C GLN A 332 -27.59 64.39 -80.63
N ALA A 333 -26.69 64.38 -81.62
CA ALA A 333 -25.70 63.32 -81.82
C ALA A 333 -24.53 63.35 -80.82
N GLU A 334 -24.18 64.53 -80.29
CA GLU A 334 -22.98 64.72 -79.46
C GLU A 334 -23.19 64.30 -77.99
N ALA A 335 -24.44 64.22 -77.54
CA ALA A 335 -24.79 63.84 -76.17
C ALA A 335 -24.60 62.34 -75.86
N GLU A 336 -24.61 61.47 -76.88
CA GLU A 336 -24.52 60.01 -76.69
C GLU A 336 -23.07 59.54 -76.54
N ALA A 337 -22.12 60.20 -77.19
CA ALA A 337 -20.68 59.93 -77.08
C ALA A 337 -20.11 60.16 -75.66
N ALA A 338 -20.78 61.00 -74.85
CA ALA A 338 -20.39 61.26 -73.46
C ALA A 338 -20.82 60.13 -72.50
N ARG A 339 -21.92 59.43 -72.78
CA ARG A 339 -22.46 58.39 -71.88
C ARG A 339 -21.60 57.12 -71.88
N ALA A 340 -20.95 56.78 -72.99
CA ALA A 340 -20.11 55.59 -73.12
C ALA A 340 -18.93 55.59 -72.12
N ARG A 341 -18.27 56.73 -71.88
CA ARG A 341 -17.06 56.82 -71.03
C ARG A 341 -17.36 56.65 -69.53
N MET A 342 -18.60 56.90 -69.10
CA MET A 342 -19.01 56.76 -67.69
C MET A 342 -19.17 55.29 -67.28
N ILE A 343 -19.58 54.42 -68.21
CA ILE A 343 -19.83 53.00 -67.96
C ILE A 343 -18.49 52.25 -67.74
N GLU A 344 -17.49 52.56 -68.56
CA GLU A 344 -16.13 51.98 -68.48
C GLU A 344 -15.38 52.35 -67.16
N ALA A 345 -15.80 53.42 -66.50
CA ALA A 345 -15.28 53.83 -65.19
C ALA A 345 -15.96 53.08 -64.02
N GLN A 346 -17.22 52.67 -64.17
CA GLN A 346 -17.95 51.94 -63.13
C GLN A 346 -17.51 50.47 -63.02
N GLU A 347 -17.24 49.79 -64.14
CA GLU A 347 -16.79 48.40 -64.12
C GLU A 347 -15.46 48.23 -63.36
N ARG A 348 -14.47 49.10 -63.61
CA ARG A 348 -13.16 49.06 -62.94
C ARG A 348 -13.26 49.17 -61.41
N VAL A 349 -14.24 49.90 -60.90
CA VAL A 349 -14.47 50.04 -59.44
C VAL A 349 -15.11 48.79 -58.84
N GLN A 350 -15.99 48.09 -59.56
CA GLN A 350 -16.49 46.78 -59.12
C GLN A 350 -15.36 45.75 -59.07
N THR A 351 -14.52 45.67 -60.11
CA THR A 351 -13.40 44.70 -60.13
C THR A 351 -12.46 44.88 -58.94
N ILE A 352 -12.13 46.12 -58.55
CA ILE A 352 -11.28 46.41 -57.38
C ILE A 352 -11.99 46.03 -56.06
N ARG A 353 -13.31 46.24 -55.97
CA ARG A 353 -14.08 45.89 -54.77
C ARG A 353 -14.15 44.37 -54.57
N ASP A 354 -14.34 43.63 -55.66
CA ASP A 354 -14.49 42.18 -55.61
C ASP A 354 -13.15 41.47 -55.36
N THR A 355 -12.03 41.99 -55.90
CA THR A 355 -10.69 41.47 -55.55
C THR A 355 -10.33 41.74 -54.10
N GLU A 356 -10.67 42.90 -53.53
CA GLU A 356 -10.45 43.20 -52.11
C GLU A 356 -11.31 42.36 -51.17
N ILE A 357 -12.56 42.06 -51.54
CA ILE A 357 -13.42 41.13 -50.79
C ILE A 357 -12.82 39.70 -50.84
N ALA A 358 -12.38 39.24 -52.01
CA ALA A 358 -11.73 37.93 -52.14
C ALA A 358 -10.42 37.83 -51.34
N ASN A 359 -9.58 38.87 -51.38
CA ASN A 359 -8.34 38.94 -50.59
C ASN A 359 -8.61 38.94 -49.08
N ARG A 360 -9.63 39.66 -48.62
CA ARG A 360 -10.06 39.66 -47.21
C ARG A 360 -10.63 38.31 -46.79
N GLN A 361 -11.45 37.68 -47.62
CA GLN A 361 -12.00 36.35 -47.32
C GLN A 361 -10.88 35.32 -47.19
N LYS A 362 -9.92 35.34 -48.12
CA LYS A 362 -8.72 34.50 -48.09
C LYS A 362 -7.85 34.75 -46.85
N SER A 363 -7.70 36.01 -46.41
CA SER A 363 -6.92 36.29 -45.19
C SER A 363 -7.63 35.82 -43.92
N ILE A 364 -8.96 35.95 -43.83
CA ILE A 364 -9.77 35.40 -42.74
C ILE A 364 -9.65 33.86 -42.70
N GLU A 365 -9.76 33.20 -43.85
CA GLU A 365 -9.64 31.74 -43.95
C GLU A 365 -8.24 31.25 -43.54
N LEU A 366 -7.18 31.97 -43.91
CA LEU A 366 -5.80 31.67 -43.51
C LEU A 366 -5.57 31.90 -42.00
N ILE A 367 -6.13 32.98 -41.43
CA ILE A 367 -6.10 33.27 -39.99
C ILE A 367 -6.89 32.23 -39.19
N GLU A 368 -8.07 31.80 -39.67
CA GLU A 368 -8.84 30.74 -39.04
C GLU A 368 -8.13 29.38 -39.11
N ALA A 369 -7.54 29.04 -40.26
CA ALA A 369 -6.73 27.83 -40.41
C ALA A 369 -5.53 27.84 -39.46
N GLN A 370 -4.83 28.97 -39.35
CA GLN A 370 -3.70 29.13 -38.43
C GLN A 370 -4.14 29.05 -36.97
N LYS A 371 -5.26 29.68 -36.59
CA LYS A 371 -5.82 29.61 -35.22
C LYS A 371 -6.30 28.21 -34.86
N ARG A 372 -6.92 27.47 -35.80
CA ARG A 372 -7.26 26.05 -35.61
C ARG A 372 -6.00 25.22 -35.38
N ALA A 373 -5.00 25.37 -36.26
CA ALA A 373 -3.71 24.67 -36.15
C ALA A 373 -2.95 24.98 -34.85
N GLU A 374 -2.93 26.23 -34.38
CA GLU A 374 -2.35 26.59 -33.06
C GLU A 374 -3.15 25.97 -31.90
N SER A 375 -4.48 25.96 -31.97
CA SER A 375 -5.31 25.37 -30.90
C SER A 375 -5.16 23.85 -30.83
N GLU A 376 -5.11 23.17 -31.98
CA GLU A 376 -4.89 21.73 -32.08
C GLU A 376 -3.46 21.36 -31.71
N GLY A 377 -2.45 22.11 -32.19
CA GLY A 377 -1.05 21.94 -31.80
C GLY A 377 -0.82 22.16 -30.31
N THR A 378 -1.48 23.15 -29.70
CA THR A 378 -1.43 23.39 -28.25
C THR A 378 -2.13 22.27 -27.48
N ARG A 379 -3.31 21.84 -27.92
CA ARG A 379 -4.04 20.73 -27.32
C ARG A 379 -3.26 19.41 -27.41
N LEU A 380 -2.65 19.13 -28.57
CA LEU A 380 -1.81 17.95 -28.79
C LEU A 380 -0.55 18.01 -27.94
N ARG A 381 0.08 19.19 -27.79
CA ARG A 381 1.23 19.38 -26.88
C ARG A 381 0.84 19.13 -25.43
N ILE A 382 -0.28 19.67 -24.97
CA ILE A 382 -0.78 19.43 -23.60
C ILE A 382 -1.09 17.94 -23.39
N LEU A 383 -1.73 17.27 -24.36
CA LEU A 383 -2.00 15.84 -24.28
C LEU A 383 -0.71 15.01 -24.27
N ALA A 384 0.25 15.31 -25.14
CA ALA A 384 1.54 14.61 -25.19
C ALA A 384 2.42 14.87 -23.95
N GLU A 385 2.33 16.07 -23.36
CA GLU A 385 3.04 16.42 -22.12
C GLU A 385 2.41 15.69 -20.91
N ALA A 386 1.08 15.62 -20.84
CA ALA A 386 0.35 14.83 -19.84
C ALA A 386 0.52 13.31 -20.01
N GLU A 387 0.56 12.80 -21.25
CA GLU A 387 0.86 11.38 -21.52
C GLU A 387 2.31 11.04 -21.18
N LYS A 388 3.25 11.94 -21.43
CA LYS A 388 4.67 11.78 -21.04
C LYS A 388 4.85 11.81 -19.53
N GLU A 389 4.09 12.62 -18.81
CA GLU A 389 4.07 12.65 -17.34
C GLU A 389 3.45 11.36 -16.79
N ALA A 390 2.24 11.00 -17.23
CA ALA A 390 1.59 9.73 -16.85
C ALA A 390 2.41 8.48 -17.22
N ALA A 391 3.19 8.51 -18.31
CA ALA A 391 4.09 7.42 -18.68
C ALA A 391 5.33 7.34 -17.78
N LYS A 392 5.86 8.48 -17.30
CA LYS A 392 6.91 8.49 -16.27
C LYS A 392 6.38 7.94 -14.95
N ASP A 393 5.22 8.40 -14.49
CA ASP A 393 4.62 7.97 -13.23
C ASP A 393 4.35 6.46 -13.25
N ARG A 394 3.84 5.94 -14.37
CA ARG A 394 3.68 4.49 -14.57
C ARG A 394 5.02 3.74 -14.56
N ALA A 395 6.04 4.24 -15.25
CA ALA A 395 7.36 3.62 -15.29
C ALA A 395 8.09 3.69 -13.93
N GLU A 396 7.83 4.72 -13.12
CA GLU A 396 8.38 4.84 -11.76
C GLU A 396 7.63 3.95 -10.78
N ALA A 397 6.31 3.88 -10.85
CA ALA A 397 5.51 2.90 -10.12
C ALA A 397 5.91 1.46 -10.47
N GLU A 398 6.14 1.15 -11.75
CA GLU A 398 6.59 -0.17 -12.21
C GLU A 398 8.02 -0.49 -11.76
N ARG A 399 8.92 0.50 -11.71
CA ARG A 399 10.25 0.32 -11.08
C ARG A 399 10.13 0.01 -9.59
N ILE A 400 9.24 0.70 -8.87
CA ILE A 400 9.02 0.47 -7.44
C ILE A 400 8.42 -0.91 -7.20
N THR A 401 7.45 -1.36 -8.00
CA THR A 401 6.88 -2.72 -7.85
C THR A 401 7.88 -3.81 -8.22
N VAL A 402 8.67 -3.63 -9.29
CA VAL A 402 9.74 -4.58 -9.65
C VAL A 402 10.84 -4.63 -8.59
N ALA A 403 11.25 -3.49 -8.02
CA ALA A 403 12.21 -3.45 -6.92
C ALA A 403 11.67 -4.17 -5.67
N ALA A 404 10.43 -3.88 -5.27
CA ALA A 404 9.77 -4.53 -4.14
C ALA A 404 9.58 -6.04 -4.36
N MET A 405 9.29 -6.49 -5.59
CA MET A 405 9.25 -7.92 -5.94
C MET A 405 10.64 -8.55 -5.88
N ALA A 406 11.68 -7.89 -6.40
CA ALA A 406 13.05 -8.40 -6.34
C ALA A 406 13.54 -8.55 -4.89
N GLU A 407 13.26 -7.58 -4.03
CA GLU A 407 13.61 -7.63 -2.60
C GLU A 407 12.81 -8.71 -1.85
N ARG A 408 11.51 -8.85 -2.13
CA ARG A 408 10.72 -9.99 -1.62
C ARG A 408 11.27 -11.34 -2.05
N TYR A 409 11.64 -11.50 -3.32
CA TYR A 409 12.23 -12.76 -3.80
C TYR A 409 13.63 -13.02 -3.21
N ALA A 410 14.42 -11.98 -2.94
CA ALA A 410 15.69 -12.11 -2.23
C ALA A 410 15.48 -12.60 -0.78
N VAL A 411 14.56 -11.99 -0.04
CA VAL A 411 14.22 -12.40 1.33
C VAL A 411 13.59 -13.81 1.37
N GLU A 412 12.72 -14.15 0.41
CA GLU A 412 12.15 -15.50 0.29
C GLU A 412 13.21 -16.55 -0.09
N ALA A 413 14.21 -16.19 -0.91
CA ALA A 413 15.32 -17.05 -1.27
C ALA A 413 16.28 -17.28 -0.10
N GLU A 414 16.66 -16.22 0.64
CA GLU A 414 17.48 -16.31 1.85
C GLU A 414 16.76 -17.11 2.95
N GLY A 415 15.46 -16.89 3.13
CA GLY A 415 14.61 -17.68 4.02
C GLY A 415 14.60 -19.16 3.65
N LYS A 416 14.42 -19.49 2.37
CA LYS A 416 14.49 -20.88 1.87
C LYS A 416 15.89 -21.49 2.01
N GLN A 417 16.96 -20.73 1.82
CA GLN A 417 18.33 -21.21 2.06
C GLN A 417 18.53 -21.56 3.54
N LYS A 418 18.14 -20.68 4.46
CA LYS A 418 18.22 -20.95 5.91
C LYS A 418 17.36 -22.14 6.35
N LEU A 419 16.17 -22.31 5.76
CA LEU A 419 15.34 -23.50 5.98
C LEU A 419 16.02 -24.78 5.48
N ASN A 420 16.56 -24.77 4.26
CA ASN A 420 17.29 -25.91 3.69
C ASN A 420 18.56 -26.24 4.50
N GLU A 421 19.29 -25.24 4.98
CA GLU A 421 20.44 -25.41 5.87
C GLU A 421 20.03 -26.03 7.21
N ALA A 422 18.92 -25.58 7.81
CA ALA A 422 18.35 -26.19 9.01
C ALA A 422 17.85 -27.63 8.79
N GLU A 423 17.27 -27.94 7.62
CA GLU A 423 16.89 -29.30 7.24
C GLU A 423 18.11 -30.21 7.01
N ASN A 424 19.20 -29.68 6.46
CA ASN A 424 20.46 -30.41 6.27
C ASN A 424 21.21 -30.65 7.59
N LEU A 425 21.03 -29.80 8.60
CA LEU A 425 21.53 -30.01 9.96
C LEU A 425 20.73 -31.07 10.74
N ARG A 426 19.54 -31.47 10.26
CA ARG A 426 18.68 -32.47 10.90
C ARG A 426 19.21 -33.89 10.68
N THR A 427 19.24 -34.68 11.75
CA THR A 427 19.71 -36.08 11.69
C THR A 427 18.88 -36.92 10.72
N ASP A 428 19.53 -37.91 10.08
CA ASP A 428 18.91 -38.73 9.02
C ASP A 428 17.63 -39.45 9.45
N ALA A 429 17.59 -39.97 10.67
CA ALA A 429 16.37 -40.56 11.25
C ALA A 429 15.21 -39.56 11.31
N SER A 430 15.51 -38.29 11.62
CA SER A 430 14.54 -37.20 11.64
C SER A 430 14.08 -36.82 10.23
N ARG A 431 15.00 -36.75 9.24
CA ARG A 431 14.64 -36.50 7.84
C ARG A 431 13.70 -37.59 7.29
N ARG A 432 13.98 -38.87 7.57
CA ARG A 432 13.10 -40.00 7.20
C ARG A 432 11.72 -39.91 7.86
N SER A 433 11.64 -39.58 9.14
CA SER A 433 10.35 -39.37 9.83
C SER A 433 9.50 -38.26 9.19
N SER A 434 10.12 -37.15 8.78
CA SER A 434 9.43 -36.06 8.07
C SER A 434 8.91 -36.50 6.70
N LEU A 435 9.72 -37.22 5.92
CA LEU A 435 9.32 -37.78 4.63
C LEU A 435 8.17 -38.79 4.78
N HIS A 436 8.22 -39.66 5.79
CA HIS A 436 7.14 -40.59 6.09
C HIS A 436 5.85 -39.84 6.47
N LYS A 437 5.94 -38.78 7.28
CA LYS A 437 4.79 -37.94 7.62
C LYS A 437 4.18 -37.27 6.38
N SER A 438 4.99 -36.64 5.52
CA SER A 438 4.49 -36.00 4.29
C SER A 438 3.92 -37.01 3.29
N LEU A 439 4.46 -38.23 3.24
CA LEU A 439 3.93 -39.33 2.43
C LEU A 439 2.58 -39.82 2.96
N VAL A 440 2.43 -39.96 4.29
CA VAL A 440 1.16 -40.36 4.93
C VAL A 440 0.08 -39.28 4.76
N GLU A 441 0.42 -38.00 4.91
CA GLU A 441 -0.52 -36.88 4.72
C GLU A 441 -1.01 -36.78 3.27
N ASN A 442 -0.15 -37.06 2.29
CA ASN A 442 -0.51 -37.04 0.86
C ASN A 442 -1.05 -38.39 0.35
N LEU A 443 -0.93 -39.49 1.11
CA LEU A 443 -1.39 -40.82 0.73
C LEU A 443 -2.85 -40.84 0.26
N PRO A 444 -3.82 -40.16 0.93
CA PRO A 444 -5.21 -40.13 0.48
C PRO A 444 -5.40 -39.43 -0.87
N ALA A 445 -4.55 -38.44 -1.20
CA ALA A 445 -4.59 -37.75 -2.48
C ALA A 445 -3.97 -38.59 -3.60
N ILE A 446 -2.84 -39.24 -3.33
CA ILE A 446 -2.19 -40.20 -4.25
C ILE A 446 -3.15 -41.34 -4.56
N ILE A 447 -3.70 -42.01 -3.53
CA ILE A 447 -4.68 -43.08 -3.70
C ILE A 447 -5.87 -42.56 -4.53
N ARG A 448 -6.49 -41.44 -4.16
CA ARG A 448 -7.65 -40.87 -4.87
C ARG A 448 -7.38 -40.68 -6.37
N GLU A 449 -6.26 -40.06 -6.73
CA GLU A 449 -5.92 -39.83 -8.14
C GLU A 449 -5.55 -41.14 -8.87
N SER A 450 -4.97 -42.13 -8.16
CA SER A 450 -4.70 -43.47 -8.68
C SER A 450 -5.95 -44.34 -8.89
N VAL A 451 -7.03 -44.21 -8.09
CA VAL A 451 -8.30 -44.94 -8.32
C VAL A 451 -9.28 -44.20 -9.24
N LYS A 452 -9.08 -42.91 -9.49
CA LYS A 452 -9.90 -42.08 -10.40
C LYS A 452 -10.09 -42.65 -11.83
N PRO A 453 -9.14 -43.41 -12.42
CA PRO A 453 -9.39 -44.11 -13.68
C PRO A 453 -10.36 -45.30 -13.55
N MET A 454 -10.42 -45.96 -12.38
CA MET A 454 -11.34 -47.08 -12.14
C MET A 454 -12.80 -46.60 -11.96
N GLU A 455 -13.01 -45.38 -11.43
CA GLU A 455 -14.33 -44.75 -11.34
C GLU A 455 -15.01 -44.59 -12.72
N LYS A 456 -14.21 -44.52 -13.80
CA LYS A 456 -14.71 -44.39 -15.19
C LYS A 456 -15.02 -45.73 -15.88
N ILE A 457 -14.95 -46.86 -15.17
CA ILE A 457 -15.21 -48.20 -15.73
C ILE A 457 -16.52 -48.74 -15.15
N GLU A 458 -17.65 -48.40 -15.77
CA GLU A 458 -18.99 -48.83 -15.34
C GLU A 458 -19.24 -50.35 -15.49
N GLY A 459 -18.37 -51.07 -16.19
CA GLY A 459 -18.36 -52.53 -16.22
C GLY A 459 -17.45 -53.14 -17.30
N ILE A 460 -16.70 -54.20 -16.94
CA ILE A 460 -15.86 -54.94 -17.89
C ILE A 460 -16.73 -55.93 -18.67
N LYS A 461 -17.23 -55.50 -19.84
CA LYS A 461 -18.05 -56.36 -20.71
C LYS A 461 -17.16 -57.23 -21.59
N ILE A 462 -16.95 -58.48 -21.17
CA ILE A 462 -16.17 -59.47 -21.94
C ILE A 462 -16.95 -59.88 -23.19
N LEU A 463 -16.65 -59.24 -24.32
CA LEU A 463 -17.14 -59.65 -25.63
C LEU A 463 -16.29 -60.81 -26.15
N HIS A 464 -16.71 -62.04 -25.84
CA HIS A 464 -16.26 -63.22 -26.58
C HIS A 464 -16.74 -63.09 -28.03
N VAL A 465 -15.80 -62.84 -28.96
CA VAL A 465 -16.03 -62.96 -30.40
C VAL A 465 -15.10 -64.05 -30.91
N ASP A 466 -15.56 -65.29 -30.77
CA ASP A 466 -14.95 -66.45 -31.42
C ASP A 466 -15.93 -66.97 -32.49
N GLY A 467 -15.41 -67.27 -33.68
CA GLY A 467 -16.17 -67.86 -34.77
C GLY A 467 -16.92 -66.92 -35.73
N LEU A 468 -16.19 -66.16 -36.57
CA LEU A 468 -16.66 -65.90 -37.94
C LEU A 468 -15.47 -65.81 -38.93
N PRO A 469 -15.30 -66.77 -39.87
CA PRO A 469 -14.17 -66.80 -40.78
C PRO A 469 -14.51 -66.14 -42.13
N GLY A 470 -13.72 -65.15 -42.56
CA GLY A 470 -13.83 -64.61 -43.92
C GLY A 470 -13.04 -63.33 -44.18
N PHE A 471 -12.15 -63.40 -45.19
CA PHE A 471 -11.71 -62.32 -46.09
C PHE A 471 -11.37 -60.94 -45.47
N SER A 472 -10.10 -60.58 -45.22
CA SER A 472 -9.00 -60.30 -46.16
C SER A 472 -9.01 -58.91 -46.82
N GLY A 473 -7.85 -58.23 -46.81
CA GLY A 473 -7.41 -57.36 -47.92
C GLY A 473 -7.42 -55.85 -47.67
N GLY A 474 -6.39 -55.16 -48.18
CA GLY A 474 -6.19 -53.69 -48.11
C GLY A 474 -5.53 -53.27 -46.79
N ASP A 475 -4.22 -53.08 -46.67
CA ASP A 475 -3.30 -52.28 -47.51
C ASP A 475 -3.85 -50.88 -47.86
N ALA A 476 -3.29 -49.86 -47.18
CA ALA A 476 -3.12 -48.50 -47.69
C ALA A 476 -2.15 -47.68 -46.81
N GLY A 477 -0.85 -47.79 -47.11
CA GLY A 477 0.01 -46.63 -47.35
C GLY A 477 0.23 -45.54 -46.27
N GLY A 478 1.47 -45.52 -45.75
CA GLY A 478 2.22 -44.27 -45.50
C GLY A 478 2.15 -43.66 -44.09
N GLY A 479 3.26 -43.29 -43.45
CA GLY A 479 4.67 -43.50 -43.81
C GLY A 479 5.61 -42.45 -43.20
N ARG A 480 6.81 -42.88 -42.76
CA ARG A 480 7.94 -42.04 -42.25
C ARG A 480 7.64 -41.29 -40.94
N SER A 481 8.57 -40.95 -40.04
CA SER A 481 10.04 -41.14 -39.85
C SER A 481 10.36 -40.59 -38.43
N ALA A 482 11.47 -40.86 -37.70
CA ALA A 482 12.71 -41.66 -37.80
C ALA A 482 13.41 -41.53 -36.39
N ALA A 483 14.44 -42.25 -35.96
CA ALA A 483 15.18 -43.47 -36.34
C ALA A 483 16.12 -43.82 -35.15
N ALA A 484 16.79 -44.98 -35.20
CA ALA A 484 17.86 -45.45 -34.28
C ALA A 484 17.46 -45.70 -32.80
N GLY A 485 18.04 -46.69 -32.11
CA GLY A 485 18.98 -47.71 -32.57
C GLY A 485 19.77 -48.35 -31.41
N GLY A 486 20.05 -49.65 -31.54
CA GLY A 486 20.93 -50.44 -30.65
C GLY A 486 20.30 -50.95 -29.36
N GLU A 487 20.71 -52.07 -28.76
CA GLU A 487 21.32 -53.34 -29.21
C GLU A 487 21.66 -54.15 -27.94
N GLY A 488 21.73 -55.48 -28.05
CA GLY A 488 22.26 -56.37 -27.00
C GLY A 488 21.22 -56.91 -25.99
N GLY A 489 21.12 -58.21 -25.71
CA GLY A 489 21.78 -59.36 -26.34
C GLY A 489 22.10 -60.49 -25.35
N GLY A 490 21.76 -61.74 -25.71
CA GLY A 490 22.09 -62.97 -24.96
C GLY A 490 20.91 -63.53 -24.13
N ARG A 491 20.43 -64.77 -24.34
CA ARG A 491 21.08 -66.11 -24.18
C ARG A 491 21.28 -66.49 -22.71
N ASP A 492 20.95 -67.68 -22.20
CA ASP A 492 20.32 -68.93 -22.70
C ASP A 492 19.41 -69.46 -21.53
N GLY A 493 18.61 -70.54 -21.53
CA GLY A 493 18.30 -71.63 -22.47
C GLY A 493 17.57 -72.78 -21.72
N ASP A 494 16.85 -73.64 -22.46
CA ASP A 494 16.26 -74.96 -22.08
C ASP A 494 15.14 -75.07 -21.01
N GLY A 495 14.17 -75.98 -21.26
CA GLY A 495 13.18 -76.42 -20.26
C GLY A 495 11.80 -76.92 -20.75
N ALA A 496 11.75 -77.82 -21.74
CA ALA A 496 10.54 -78.39 -22.39
C ALA A 496 9.29 -78.74 -21.53
N GLY A 497 8.07 -78.57 -22.10
CA GLY A 497 6.84 -79.27 -21.67
C GLY A 497 5.51 -78.52 -21.90
N GLN A 498 4.63 -79.04 -22.75
CA GLN A 498 3.21 -78.64 -22.93
C GLN A 498 2.27 -79.65 -22.23
N PRO A 499 0.96 -79.38 -21.97
CA PRO A 499 0.11 -78.36 -22.58
C PRO A 499 -0.78 -77.53 -21.59
N ARG A 500 -1.67 -76.72 -22.19
CA ARG A 500 -2.73 -75.88 -21.62
C ARG A 500 -3.56 -76.50 -20.49
N ASP A 501 -3.97 -75.66 -19.53
CA ASP A 501 -5.39 -75.43 -19.27
C ASP A 501 -5.63 -73.97 -18.83
N GLY A 502 -6.58 -73.29 -19.48
CA GLY A 502 -6.82 -71.85 -19.32
C GLY A 502 -7.94 -71.56 -18.34
N ASN A 503 -7.61 -71.23 -17.09
CA ASN A 503 -8.61 -70.89 -16.08
C ASN A 503 -9.12 -69.45 -16.30
N LEU A 504 -10.44 -69.22 -16.38
CA LEU A 504 -11.00 -67.85 -16.51
C LEU A 504 -10.54 -66.92 -15.37
N ALA A 505 -10.35 -67.48 -14.17
CA ALA A 505 -9.77 -66.75 -13.04
C ALA A 505 -8.40 -66.16 -13.37
N ASP A 506 -7.55 -66.89 -14.10
CA ASP A 506 -6.20 -66.47 -14.46
C ASP A 506 -6.18 -65.47 -15.63
N GLN A 507 -7.20 -65.48 -16.49
CA GLN A 507 -7.42 -64.41 -17.49
C GLN A 507 -7.95 -63.12 -16.86
N VAL A 508 -8.84 -63.20 -15.88
CA VAL A 508 -9.31 -62.02 -15.11
C VAL A 508 -8.18 -61.47 -14.24
N VAL A 509 -7.43 -62.34 -13.56
CA VAL A 509 -6.27 -61.97 -12.73
C VAL A 509 -5.14 -61.40 -13.60
N SER A 510 -4.80 -61.99 -14.76
CA SER A 510 -3.78 -61.41 -15.65
C SER A 510 -4.24 -60.12 -16.34
N SER A 511 -5.54 -59.93 -16.59
CA SER A 511 -6.09 -58.64 -17.06
C SER A 511 -6.01 -57.56 -15.98
N ALA A 512 -6.30 -57.91 -14.72
CA ALA A 512 -6.12 -57.02 -13.56
C ALA A 512 -4.63 -56.72 -13.29
N LEU A 513 -3.75 -57.72 -13.37
CA LEU A 513 -2.30 -57.57 -13.23
C LEU A 513 -1.67 -56.74 -14.36
N ARG A 514 -2.25 -56.73 -15.57
CA ARG A 514 -1.80 -55.83 -16.65
C ARG A 514 -2.14 -54.37 -16.41
N TYR A 515 -3.20 -54.08 -15.65
CA TYR A 515 -3.49 -52.72 -15.15
C TYR A 515 -2.70 -52.36 -13.87
N ARG A 516 -2.02 -53.34 -13.26
CA ARG A 516 -1.13 -53.17 -12.09
C ARG A 516 0.25 -52.59 -12.47
N SER A 517 0.34 -51.75 -13.50
CA SER A 517 1.63 -51.19 -13.98
C SER A 517 2.33 -50.25 -13.00
N GLN A 518 1.61 -49.70 -12.01
CA GLN A 518 2.16 -48.84 -10.96
C GLN A 518 2.24 -49.51 -9.57
N ALA A 519 1.70 -50.71 -9.35
CA ALA A 519 1.78 -51.29 -8.02
C ALA A 519 3.19 -51.70 -7.57
N PRO A 520 4.19 -52.03 -8.42
CA PRO A 520 5.56 -52.20 -7.93
C PRO A 520 6.06 -50.96 -7.17
N PHE A 521 5.63 -49.77 -7.61
CA PHE A 521 5.93 -48.49 -6.97
C PHE A 521 5.12 -48.28 -5.68
N VAL A 522 3.82 -48.59 -5.68
CA VAL A 522 2.97 -48.50 -4.48
C VAL A 522 3.39 -49.53 -3.42
N ASP A 523 3.68 -50.77 -3.80
CA ASP A 523 4.17 -51.84 -2.94
C ASP A 523 5.58 -51.54 -2.40
N GLN A 524 6.44 -50.85 -3.16
CA GLN A 524 7.73 -50.33 -2.63
C GLN A 524 7.50 -49.24 -1.58
N LEU A 525 6.65 -48.24 -1.87
CA LEU A 525 6.31 -47.18 -0.91
C LEU A 525 5.66 -47.72 0.37
N LEU A 526 4.78 -48.72 0.24
CA LEU A 526 4.17 -49.42 1.38
C LEU A 526 5.22 -50.20 2.19
N ASN A 527 6.12 -50.93 1.54
CA ASN A 527 7.22 -51.62 2.22
C ASN A 527 8.19 -50.64 2.93
N GLU A 528 8.46 -49.47 2.35
CA GLU A 528 9.33 -48.45 2.97
C GLU A 528 8.73 -47.81 4.23
N ILE A 529 7.40 -47.71 4.33
CA ILE A 529 6.69 -47.35 5.57
C ILE A 529 6.45 -48.54 6.51
N GLY A 530 7.00 -49.72 6.21
CA GLY A 530 6.93 -50.92 7.05
C GLY A 530 5.66 -51.78 6.89
N LEU A 531 4.84 -51.50 5.87
CA LEU A 531 3.62 -52.24 5.56
C LEU A 531 3.84 -53.16 4.35
N SER A 532 4.00 -54.46 4.57
CA SER A 532 4.08 -55.40 3.45
C SER A 532 2.73 -55.50 2.71
N GLY A 533 2.78 -55.56 1.38
CA GLY A 533 1.57 -55.65 0.54
C GLY A 533 0.69 -56.88 0.83
N ASP A 534 1.24 -57.92 1.46
CA ASP A 534 0.51 -59.11 1.92
C ASP A 534 -0.32 -58.87 3.21
N ALA A 535 0.03 -57.85 4.01
CA ALA A 535 -0.66 -57.54 5.26
C ALA A 535 -2.02 -56.85 5.05
N VAL A 536 -2.20 -56.12 3.95
CA VAL A 536 -3.41 -55.34 3.65
C VAL A 536 -4.66 -56.22 3.49
N HIS A 537 -4.49 -57.48 3.11
CA HIS A 537 -5.59 -58.44 2.95
C HIS A 537 -6.02 -59.11 4.27
N ARG A 538 -5.34 -58.87 5.40
CA ARG A 538 -5.71 -59.40 6.72
C ARG A 538 -6.39 -58.33 7.57
N THR A 539 -7.72 -58.42 7.67
CA THR A 539 -8.60 -57.49 8.43
C THR A 539 -8.32 -57.39 9.94
N LEU A 540 -7.37 -58.17 10.48
CA LEU A 540 -6.99 -58.18 11.89
C LEU A 540 -5.87 -57.19 12.26
N ALA A 541 -5.17 -56.60 11.29
CA ALA A 541 -4.02 -55.72 11.56
C ALA A 541 -4.37 -54.35 12.20
N LEU A 542 -5.63 -53.93 12.15
CA LEU A 542 -6.07 -52.61 12.66
C LEU A 542 -6.05 -52.48 14.19
N GLN A 543 -5.94 -53.59 14.94
CA GLN A 543 -5.97 -53.54 16.42
C GLN A 543 -4.62 -53.18 17.04
N ASP A 544 -3.48 -53.60 16.47
CA ASP A 544 -2.15 -53.32 17.05
C ASP A 544 -1.60 -51.91 16.76
N LEU A 545 -2.12 -51.23 15.72
CA LEU A 545 -1.77 -49.83 15.43
C LEU A 545 -2.13 -48.88 16.59
N SER A 546 -3.12 -49.23 17.42
CA SER A 546 -3.48 -48.45 18.61
C SER A 546 -2.39 -48.39 19.69
N LYS A 547 -1.47 -49.36 19.71
CA LYS A 547 -0.42 -49.48 20.75
C LYS A 547 0.89 -48.79 20.38
N MET A 548 1.19 -48.56 19.10
CA MET A 548 2.43 -47.88 18.68
C MET A 548 2.37 -46.34 18.77
N VAL A 549 1.19 -45.75 19.02
CA VAL A 549 1.00 -44.29 18.99
C VAL A 549 1.17 -43.62 20.36
N TYR A 550 1.25 -44.40 21.45
CA TYR A 550 1.44 -43.88 22.82
C TYR A 550 2.73 -44.37 23.47
N THR A 551 3.85 -43.77 23.07
CA THR A 551 5.07 -43.70 23.89
C THR A 551 5.36 -42.25 24.22
N THR A 552 5.11 -41.85 25.47
CA THR A 552 5.42 -40.51 25.99
C THR A 552 6.92 -40.23 25.92
N PRO A 553 7.35 -39.01 25.56
CA PRO A 553 8.76 -38.63 25.64
C PRO A 553 9.09 -38.27 27.09
N GLU A 554 9.57 -39.24 27.86
CA GLU A 554 10.22 -38.98 29.14
C GLU A 554 11.71 -39.39 29.06
N GLN A 555 12.59 -38.48 29.49
CA GLN A 555 14.04 -38.67 29.70
C GLN A 555 14.90 -38.90 28.44
N GLN A 556 15.26 -37.81 27.77
CA GLN A 556 16.56 -37.69 27.09
C GLN A 556 17.08 -36.24 27.08
N GLU A 557 17.16 -35.63 28.27
CA GLU A 557 17.74 -34.30 28.49
C GLU A 557 18.91 -34.37 29.49
N ALA A 558 19.90 -35.20 29.16
CA ALA A 558 21.19 -35.23 29.81
C ALA A 558 22.26 -35.70 28.80
N ASP A 559 23.44 -35.09 28.88
CA ASP A 559 24.68 -35.51 28.22
C ASP A 559 24.79 -35.35 26.68
N ALA A 560 24.82 -34.09 26.21
CA ALA A 560 25.44 -33.75 24.91
C ALA A 560 26.07 -32.34 24.83
N SER A 561 26.34 -31.66 25.96
CA SER A 561 26.88 -30.30 25.99
C SER A 561 28.38 -30.25 26.35
N ARG A 562 29.27 -30.77 25.47
CA ARG A 562 30.71 -30.50 25.56
C ARG A 562 31.55 -30.82 24.31
N LYS A 563 31.97 -29.78 23.57
CA LYS A 563 33.35 -29.52 23.09
C LYS A 563 33.42 -28.40 22.02
N LEU A 564 33.94 -27.23 22.41
CA LEU A 564 35.02 -26.41 21.81
C LEU A 564 35.05 -26.10 20.27
N PRO A 565 35.82 -25.09 19.82
CA PRO A 565 36.06 -23.73 20.35
C PRO A 565 35.80 -22.64 19.27
N GLY A 566 35.92 -21.35 19.62
CA GLY A 566 35.65 -20.23 18.69
C GLY A 566 36.86 -19.63 17.95
N GLY A 567 36.60 -18.62 17.12
CA GLY A 567 37.60 -17.68 16.58
C GLY A 567 37.26 -17.08 15.20
N GLY A 568 37.41 -15.75 15.04
CA GLY A 568 37.49 -15.10 13.72
C GLY A 568 36.61 -13.86 13.50
N ALA A 569 37.08 -12.68 13.91
CA ALA A 569 36.39 -11.40 13.73
C ALA A 569 36.53 -10.80 12.31
N LYS A 570 35.55 -9.95 11.90
CA LYS A 570 35.81 -8.54 11.51
C LYS A 570 34.53 -7.73 11.19
N ALA A 571 34.48 -6.51 11.72
CA ALA A 571 33.76 -5.38 11.12
C ALA A 571 34.67 -4.71 10.05
N PRO A 572 34.17 -3.79 9.20
CA PRO A 572 34.09 -2.40 9.67
C PRO A 572 32.97 -1.49 9.07
N SER A 573 32.76 -0.38 9.80
CA SER A 573 32.45 0.99 9.31
C SER A 573 31.22 1.28 8.44
N ASN A 574 30.30 2.04 9.05
CA ASN A 574 29.40 3.03 8.44
C ASN A 574 30.18 4.02 7.53
N PRO A 575 29.56 4.59 6.48
CA PRO A 575 29.21 6.01 6.61
C PRO A 575 27.85 6.38 5.98
N ALA A 576 27.08 7.20 6.70
CA ALA A 576 25.91 7.91 6.18
C ALA A 576 25.90 9.33 6.75
N ASP A 577 26.33 10.28 5.94
CA ASP A 577 26.21 11.72 6.19
C ASP A 577 26.02 12.42 4.84
N ARG A 578 24.75 12.77 4.54
CA ARG A 578 24.23 13.59 3.42
C ARG A 578 22.71 13.38 3.28
N HIS A 579 21.91 14.18 3.99
CA HIS A 579 21.09 15.22 3.36
C HIS A 579 20.42 16.12 4.40
#